data_AF-A0A1I3RWM9-F1
#
_entry.id   AF-A0A1I3RWM9-F1
#
_cell.length_a   1.000
_cell.length_b   1.000
_cell.length_c   1.000
_cell.angle_alpha   90.00
_cell.angle_beta   90.00
_cell.angle_gamma   90.00
#
_symmetry.space_group_name_H-M   'P 1'
#
loop_
_entity.id
_entity.type
_entity.pdbx_description
1 polymer ?
#
loop_
_entity_poly.entity_id
_entity_poly.type
_entity_poly.pdbx_seq_one_letter_code
_entity_poly.pdbx_strand_id
1 'polypeptide(L)'
;MSIAAKLAGALDKGGVTSDEVSDHDLFLSTGVPNLDRALSGKYRGGGIKTGRIVEIAGPPSAGKTQLATAVMAQAQKAGGAAGFKDHEGSFMLNLAKGLGLDDTPGIWNYKRPRSFEASLDQSIDWMETIRKADIIPFEAPLVMVFDSFASMVPAAKLARDKKEGDGQNMKDNLALAMAASQELPAFNQFVTENNVLAIFLNQLRMKPGVAYGDPRYTVGGEALPYYASLRLFLGREMERDKKTKEVIAQKIKAESIKNKTYQPFQKTSWEFKWRKDGTGYIDVMDSMIDHIGAEHLTELGIQGGAWFTWQSKRIQGKAAFIEHLNEDPANLDILIDIAEAQDAAA
;
A
#
# COMPACT_ATOMS: atom_id res chain seq x y z
N MET A 1 -26.65 10.02 -41.52
CA MET A 1 -25.56 9.35 -40.78
C MET A 1 -24.62 10.40 -40.21
N SER A 2 -24.31 10.31 -38.90
CA SER A 2 -23.33 11.17 -38.24
C SER A 2 -21.92 10.96 -38.84
N ILE A 3 -21.03 11.95 -38.65
CA ILE A 3 -19.61 11.83 -39.02
C ILE A 3 -19.00 10.60 -38.33
N ALA A 4 -19.34 10.36 -37.07
CA ALA A 4 -18.90 9.21 -36.30
C ALA A 4 -19.28 7.87 -36.97
N ALA A 5 -20.52 7.71 -37.44
CA ALA A 5 -20.96 6.47 -38.09
C ALA A 5 -20.26 6.23 -39.45
N LYS A 6 -20.03 7.30 -40.23
CA LYS A 6 -19.29 7.19 -41.49
C LYS A 6 -17.82 6.84 -41.24
N LEU A 7 -17.21 7.41 -40.21
CA LEU A 7 -15.82 7.14 -39.84
C LEU A 7 -15.66 5.73 -39.29
N ALA A 8 -16.55 5.27 -38.41
CA ALA A 8 -16.55 3.90 -37.90
C ALA A 8 -16.62 2.88 -39.05
N GLY A 9 -17.54 3.07 -40.01
CA GLY A 9 -17.63 2.19 -41.17
C GLY A 9 -16.43 2.26 -42.13
N ALA A 10 -15.69 3.37 -42.17
CA ALA A 10 -14.46 3.48 -42.96
C ALA A 10 -13.26 2.83 -42.25
N LEU A 11 -13.16 2.99 -40.93
CA LEU A 11 -12.12 2.39 -40.09
C LEU A 11 -12.27 0.87 -40.00
N ASP A 12 -13.49 0.38 -39.81
CA ASP A 12 -13.82 -1.05 -39.75
C ASP A 12 -13.48 -1.76 -41.07
N LYS A 13 -13.84 -1.15 -42.21
CA LYS A 13 -13.42 -1.63 -43.55
C LYS A 13 -11.90 -1.61 -43.75
N GLY A 14 -11.19 -0.72 -43.06
CA GLY A 14 -9.73 -0.64 -43.07
C GLY A 14 -9.06 -1.58 -42.05
N GLY A 15 -9.81 -2.33 -41.25
CA GLY A 15 -9.28 -3.17 -40.18
C GLY A 15 -8.66 -2.38 -39.02
N VAL A 16 -8.97 -1.09 -38.88
CA VAL A 16 -8.47 -0.24 -37.80
C VAL A 16 -9.50 -0.22 -36.68
N THR A 17 -9.36 -1.15 -35.74
CA THR A 17 -10.21 -1.24 -34.55
C THR A 17 -9.47 -0.68 -33.34
N SER A 18 -10.20 -0.05 -32.43
CA SER A 18 -9.69 0.20 -31.09
C SER A 18 -9.74 -1.11 -30.30
N ASP A 19 -8.71 -1.38 -29.50
CA ASP A 19 -8.81 -2.40 -28.47
C ASP A 19 -9.95 -2.02 -27.51
N GLU A 20 -10.66 -3.03 -26.98
CA GLU A 20 -11.57 -2.79 -25.88
C GLU A 20 -10.78 -2.22 -24.70
N VAL A 21 -11.27 -1.13 -24.12
CA VAL A 21 -10.73 -0.62 -22.87
C VAL A 21 -11.19 -1.56 -21.77
N SER A 22 -10.48 -2.68 -21.57
CA SER A 22 -10.72 -3.60 -20.47
C SER A 22 -10.19 -2.99 -19.18
N ASP A 23 -11.00 -2.14 -18.54
CA ASP A 23 -10.68 -1.71 -17.19
C ASP A 23 -11.24 -2.75 -16.21
N HIS A 24 -10.46 -3.82 -15.99
CA HIS A 24 -10.74 -4.69 -14.85
C HIS A 24 -10.63 -3.82 -13.59
N ASP A 25 -11.79 -3.42 -13.05
CA ASP A 25 -11.89 -2.53 -11.88
C ASP A 25 -11.62 -3.30 -10.59
N LEU A 26 -10.46 -3.98 -10.56
CA LEU A 26 -10.01 -4.81 -9.46
C LEU A 26 -9.18 -3.97 -8.49
N PHE A 27 -9.68 -3.87 -7.27
CA PHE A 27 -9.00 -3.23 -6.16
C PHE A 27 -8.74 -4.22 -5.05
N LEU A 28 -7.61 -4.03 -4.38
CA LEU A 28 -7.27 -4.71 -3.15
C LEU A 28 -7.36 -3.72 -1.98
N SER A 29 -8.19 -4.05 -0.99
CA SER A 29 -8.26 -3.31 0.26
C SER A 29 -6.89 -3.26 0.94
N THR A 30 -6.55 -2.12 1.51
CA THR A 30 -5.38 -1.94 2.37
C THR A 30 -5.59 -2.48 3.78
N GLY A 31 -6.82 -2.86 4.13
CA GLY A 31 -7.24 -3.18 5.49
C GLY A 31 -7.51 -1.93 6.33
N VAL A 32 -7.49 -0.74 5.71
CA VAL A 32 -7.70 0.57 6.34
C VAL A 32 -8.75 1.32 5.51
N PRO A 33 -10.04 1.30 5.86
CA PRO A 33 -11.11 1.78 4.99
C PRO A 33 -10.98 3.25 4.59
N ASN A 34 -10.54 4.10 5.51
CA ASN A 34 -10.28 5.52 5.22
C ASN A 34 -9.05 5.74 4.32
N LEU A 35 -8.12 4.79 4.24
CA LEU A 35 -7.09 4.78 3.21
C LEU A 35 -7.66 4.30 1.88
N ASP A 36 -8.49 3.25 1.88
CA ASP A 36 -9.14 2.75 0.67
C ASP A 36 -9.97 3.84 -0.01
N ARG A 37 -10.73 4.61 0.78
CA ARG A 37 -11.47 5.78 0.33
C ARG A 37 -10.57 6.85 -0.29
N ALA A 38 -9.43 7.15 0.35
CA ALA A 38 -8.49 8.14 -0.16
C ALA A 38 -7.81 7.69 -1.47
N LEU A 39 -7.68 6.38 -1.70
CA LEU A 39 -6.98 5.83 -2.86
C LEU A 39 -7.88 5.50 -4.04
N SER A 40 -9.18 5.28 -3.81
CA SER A 40 -10.11 4.76 -4.82
C SER A 40 -11.49 5.42 -4.83
N GLY A 41 -11.79 6.31 -3.87
CA GLY A 41 -13.13 6.88 -3.71
C GLY A 41 -14.13 5.93 -3.04
N LYS A 42 -13.73 4.72 -2.65
CA LYS A 42 -14.60 3.70 -2.04
C LYS A 42 -14.01 3.21 -0.72
N TYR A 43 -14.81 3.16 0.35
CA TYR A 43 -14.41 2.50 1.60
C TYR A 43 -14.46 0.96 1.46
N ARG A 44 -15.46 0.46 0.73
CA ARG A 44 -15.68 -0.98 0.47
C ARG A 44 -15.42 -1.32 -0.99
N GLY A 45 -14.77 -2.46 -1.23
CA GLY A 45 -14.36 -2.86 -2.59
C GLY A 45 -13.41 -1.85 -3.26
N GLY A 46 -12.78 -0.99 -2.46
CA GLY A 46 -11.79 -0.01 -2.87
C GLY A 46 -10.37 -0.43 -2.49
N GLY A 47 -9.46 0.55 -2.47
CA GLY A 47 -8.07 0.35 -2.08
C GLY A 47 -7.10 0.61 -3.21
N ILE A 48 -6.12 -0.28 -3.35
CA ILE A 48 -5.06 -0.18 -4.36
C ILE A 48 -5.48 -0.98 -5.58
N LYS A 49 -5.52 -0.35 -6.75
CA LYS A 49 -5.80 -1.06 -8.01
C LYS A 49 -4.73 -2.11 -8.28
N THR A 50 -5.14 -3.35 -8.54
CA THR A 50 -4.24 -4.45 -8.87
C THR A 50 -3.78 -4.37 -10.33
N GLY A 51 -2.83 -5.22 -10.73
CA GLY A 51 -2.19 -5.13 -12.04
C GLY A 51 -1.27 -3.92 -12.18
N ARG A 52 -0.68 -3.44 -11.08
CA ARG A 52 0.08 -2.19 -11.02
C ARG A 52 1.32 -2.27 -10.13
N ILE A 53 2.28 -1.41 -10.44
CA ILE A 53 3.41 -1.09 -9.56
C ILE A 53 3.02 0.07 -8.64
N VAL A 54 3.32 -0.05 -7.35
CA VAL A 54 3.09 0.95 -6.32
C VAL A 54 4.38 1.22 -5.56
N GLU A 55 4.66 2.49 -5.27
CA GLU A 55 5.75 2.89 -4.38
C GLU A 55 5.17 3.37 -3.05
N ILE A 56 5.61 2.78 -1.94
CA ILE A 56 5.33 3.27 -0.58
C ILE A 56 6.64 3.75 0.02
N ALA A 57 6.75 5.07 0.21
CA ALA A 57 7.97 5.69 0.68
C ALA A 57 7.74 6.45 1.99
N GLY A 58 8.74 6.50 2.86
CA GLY A 58 8.63 7.19 4.13
C GLY A 58 9.92 7.12 4.95
N PRO A 59 10.03 7.93 6.00
CA PRO A 59 11.11 7.81 6.97
C PRO A 59 11.21 6.39 7.56
N PRO A 60 12.34 6.03 8.20
CA PRO A 60 12.42 4.82 9.00
C PRO A 60 11.27 4.73 10.00
N SER A 61 10.73 3.52 10.17
CA SER A 61 9.62 3.24 11.09
C SER A 61 8.33 4.03 10.84
N ALA A 62 8.13 4.60 9.64
CA ALA A 62 6.88 5.28 9.26
C ALA A 62 5.71 4.33 8.93
N GLY A 63 5.85 3.02 9.22
CA GLY A 63 4.79 2.03 8.99
C GLY A 63 4.72 1.46 7.57
N LYS A 64 5.77 1.62 6.75
CA LYS A 64 5.85 1.06 5.38
C LYS A 64 5.62 -0.45 5.34
N THR A 65 6.46 -1.20 6.06
CA THR A 65 6.38 -2.66 6.12
C THR A 65 5.10 -3.11 6.81
N GLN A 66 4.60 -2.35 7.80
CA GLN A 66 3.31 -2.63 8.47
C GLN A 66 2.14 -2.54 7.48
N LEU A 67 2.05 -1.46 6.70
CA LEU A 67 1.01 -1.29 5.67
C LEU A 67 1.13 -2.36 4.58
N ALA A 68 2.34 -2.60 4.07
CA ALA A 68 2.55 -3.65 3.06
C ALA A 68 2.14 -5.04 3.58
N THR A 69 2.43 -5.32 4.85
CA THR A 69 2.01 -6.56 5.51
C THR A 69 0.49 -6.66 5.65
N ALA A 70 -0.19 -5.57 5.99
CA ALA A 70 -1.65 -5.53 6.01
C ALA A 70 -2.24 -5.79 4.61
N VAL A 71 -1.69 -5.18 3.56
CA VAL A 71 -2.11 -5.41 2.16
C VAL A 71 -1.89 -6.87 1.75
N MET A 72 -0.74 -7.47 2.11
CA MET A 72 -0.48 -8.89 1.86
C MET A 72 -1.50 -9.81 2.57
N ALA A 73 -1.83 -9.51 3.82
CA ALA A 73 -2.85 -10.26 4.57
C ALA A 73 -4.25 -10.12 3.91
N GLN A 74 -4.59 -8.93 3.40
CA GLN A 74 -5.84 -8.73 2.65
C GLN A 74 -5.86 -9.52 1.34
N ALA A 75 -4.74 -9.64 0.65
CA ALA A 75 -4.66 -10.46 -0.56
C ALA A 75 -4.94 -11.94 -0.28
N GLN A 76 -4.35 -12.47 0.80
CA GLN A 76 -4.62 -13.85 1.23
C GLN A 76 -6.09 -14.05 1.63
N LYS A 77 -6.69 -13.09 2.34
CA LYS A 77 -8.13 -13.12 2.68
C LYS A 77 -9.03 -13.10 1.44
N ALA A 78 -8.60 -12.43 0.37
CA ALA A 78 -9.28 -12.41 -0.92
C ALA A 78 -9.04 -13.69 -1.77
N GLY A 79 -8.47 -14.75 -1.18
CA GLY A 79 -8.17 -16.01 -1.88
C GLY A 79 -6.92 -15.96 -2.75
N GLY A 80 -6.13 -14.90 -2.63
CA GLY A 80 -4.88 -14.69 -3.35
C GLY A 80 -3.65 -15.20 -2.61
N ALA A 81 -2.47 -14.73 -3.02
CA ALA A 81 -1.20 -15.08 -2.42
C ALA A 81 -0.28 -13.87 -2.27
N ALA A 82 0.65 -13.94 -1.32
CA ALA A 82 1.57 -12.87 -1.01
C ALA A 82 3.03 -13.32 -1.05
N GLY A 83 3.90 -12.45 -1.53
CA GLY A 83 5.34 -12.63 -1.53
C GLY A 83 6.06 -11.40 -0.97
N PHE A 84 7.23 -11.63 -0.40
CA PHE A 84 8.08 -10.60 0.19
C PHE A 84 9.55 -10.86 -0.13
N LYS A 85 10.18 -9.88 -0.77
CA LYS A 85 11.60 -9.86 -1.10
C LYS A 85 12.33 -8.95 -0.12
N ASP A 86 12.98 -9.58 0.86
CA ASP A 86 13.65 -8.90 1.97
C ASP A 86 15.12 -8.64 1.63
N HIS A 87 15.39 -7.42 1.15
CA HIS A 87 16.75 -6.91 0.91
C HIS A 87 17.34 -6.24 2.15
N GLU A 88 16.51 -5.82 3.13
CA GLU A 88 16.99 -5.21 4.38
C GLU A 88 17.31 -6.24 5.48
N GLY A 89 16.82 -7.48 5.36
CA GLY A 89 16.99 -8.53 6.35
C GLY A 89 16.25 -8.25 7.67
N SER A 90 15.21 -7.43 7.63
CA SER A 90 14.56 -6.85 8.81
C SER A 90 13.09 -7.28 8.98
N PHE A 91 12.59 -8.17 8.12
CA PHE A 91 11.19 -8.61 8.18
C PHE A 91 10.88 -9.40 9.46
N MET A 92 9.85 -8.97 10.19
CA MET A 92 9.42 -9.58 11.45
C MET A 92 8.18 -10.46 11.23
N LEU A 93 8.38 -11.79 11.16
CA LEU A 93 7.28 -12.74 10.94
C LEU A 93 6.20 -12.68 12.05
N ASN A 94 6.59 -12.51 13.32
CA ASN A 94 5.64 -12.41 14.43
C ASN A 94 4.71 -11.20 14.29
N LEU A 95 5.25 -10.06 13.85
CA LEU A 95 4.45 -8.87 13.56
C LEU A 95 3.47 -9.15 12.42
N ALA A 96 3.92 -9.85 11.38
CA ALA A 96 3.09 -10.17 10.23
C ALA A 96 1.92 -11.08 10.57
N LYS A 97 2.14 -12.11 11.38
CA LYS A 97 1.06 -12.95 11.92
C LYS A 97 0.07 -12.13 12.76
N GLY A 98 0.58 -11.19 13.56
CA GLY A 98 -0.25 -10.27 14.36
C GLY A 98 -1.14 -9.34 13.52
N LEU A 99 -0.78 -9.10 12.25
CA LEU A 99 -1.55 -8.37 11.25
C LEU A 99 -2.42 -9.29 10.36
N GLY A 100 -2.39 -10.60 10.60
CA GLY A 100 -3.21 -11.59 9.90
C GLY A 100 -2.58 -12.18 8.65
N LEU A 101 -1.26 -12.04 8.45
CA LEU A 101 -0.55 -12.76 7.40
C LEU A 101 -0.48 -14.26 7.74
N ASP A 102 -0.89 -15.09 6.79
CA ASP A 102 -0.75 -16.55 6.83
C ASP A 102 0.60 -16.96 6.22
N ASP A 103 1.44 -17.66 6.99
CA ASP A 103 2.76 -18.12 6.54
C ASP A 103 2.74 -19.54 5.96
N THR A 104 1.56 -20.08 5.68
CA THR A 104 1.39 -21.40 5.06
C THR A 104 2.14 -21.46 3.71
N PRO A 105 2.98 -22.49 3.52
CA PRO A 105 3.66 -22.71 2.24
C PRO A 105 2.67 -22.78 1.07
N GLY A 106 2.96 -22.06 -0.01
CA GLY A 106 2.12 -22.00 -1.21
C GLY A 106 1.48 -20.62 -1.40
N ILE A 107 0.81 -20.10 -0.38
CA ILE A 107 0.20 -18.76 -0.39
C ILE A 107 1.10 -17.66 0.18
N TRP A 108 2.28 -18.06 0.70
CA TRP A 108 3.32 -17.18 1.21
C TRP A 108 4.68 -17.48 0.57
N ASN A 109 5.36 -16.44 0.05
CA ASN A 109 6.71 -16.54 -0.51
C ASN A 109 7.67 -15.51 0.07
N TYR A 110 8.50 -15.92 1.03
CA TYR A 110 9.59 -15.09 1.55
C TYR A 110 10.92 -15.45 0.90
N LYS A 111 11.66 -14.46 0.40
CA LYS A 111 13.02 -14.64 -0.13
C LYS A 111 13.93 -13.48 0.26
N ARG A 112 15.22 -13.78 0.44
CA ARG A 112 16.32 -12.81 0.54
C ARG A 112 17.15 -12.86 -0.75
N PRO A 113 16.71 -12.19 -1.82
CA PRO A 113 17.43 -12.19 -3.09
C PRO A 113 18.78 -11.48 -2.95
N ARG A 114 19.73 -11.85 -3.82
CA ARG A 114 21.07 -11.27 -3.80
C ARG A 114 21.18 -9.98 -4.59
N SER A 115 20.40 -9.83 -5.66
CA SER A 115 20.41 -8.65 -6.54
C SER A 115 19.01 -8.16 -6.86
N PHE A 116 18.93 -6.96 -7.43
CA PHE A 116 17.68 -6.37 -7.95
C PHE A 116 17.05 -7.26 -9.02
N GLU A 117 17.81 -7.63 -10.04
CA GLU A 117 17.36 -8.45 -11.18
C GLU A 117 16.88 -9.82 -10.68
N ALA A 118 17.68 -10.49 -9.84
CA ALA A 118 17.27 -11.76 -9.22
C ALA A 118 16.00 -11.62 -8.36
N SER A 119 15.75 -10.45 -7.78
CA SER A 119 14.51 -10.17 -7.04
C SER A 119 13.31 -10.14 -7.98
N LEU A 120 13.43 -9.53 -9.16
CA LEU A 120 12.37 -9.47 -10.16
C LEU A 120 12.16 -10.83 -10.82
N ASP A 121 13.21 -11.49 -11.28
CA ASP A 121 13.15 -12.81 -11.93
C ASP A 121 12.46 -13.83 -11.01
N GLN A 122 12.92 -13.95 -9.76
CA GLN A 122 12.31 -14.87 -8.79
C GLN A 122 10.87 -14.50 -8.42
N SER A 123 10.47 -13.26 -8.62
CA SER A 123 9.08 -12.84 -8.42
C SER A 123 8.24 -13.24 -9.63
N ILE A 124 8.73 -12.98 -10.84
CA ILE A 124 8.11 -13.39 -12.11
C ILE A 124 7.89 -14.90 -12.11
N ASP A 125 8.93 -15.69 -11.84
CA ASP A 125 8.84 -17.16 -11.80
C ASP A 125 7.74 -17.65 -10.86
N TRP A 126 7.67 -17.06 -9.65
CA TRP A 126 6.67 -17.44 -8.66
C TRP A 126 5.24 -17.07 -9.10
N MET A 127 5.04 -15.86 -9.60
CA MET A 127 3.72 -15.37 -10.02
C MET A 127 3.24 -16.07 -11.30
N GLU A 128 4.14 -16.29 -12.25
CA GLU A 128 3.85 -16.99 -13.49
C GLU A 128 3.51 -18.47 -13.22
N THR A 129 4.23 -19.12 -12.30
CA THR A 129 3.90 -20.49 -11.88
C THR A 129 2.49 -20.56 -11.29
N ILE A 130 2.10 -19.60 -10.46
CA ILE A 130 0.74 -19.55 -9.88
C ILE A 130 -0.31 -19.33 -10.98
N ARG A 131 -0.09 -18.38 -11.89
CA ARG A 131 -1.04 -18.09 -12.98
C ARG A 131 -1.17 -19.26 -13.95
N LYS A 132 -0.07 -19.93 -14.29
CA LYS A 132 -0.06 -21.15 -15.14
C LYS A 132 -0.75 -22.34 -14.47
N ALA A 133 -0.67 -22.45 -13.15
CA ALA A 133 -1.32 -23.54 -12.42
C ALA A 133 -2.85 -23.41 -12.39
N ASP A 134 -3.38 -22.20 -12.62
CA ASP A 134 -4.83 -21.90 -12.65
C ASP A 134 -5.58 -22.34 -11.37
N ILE A 135 -4.86 -22.32 -10.23
CA ILE A 135 -5.42 -22.66 -8.91
C ILE A 135 -5.99 -21.41 -8.22
N ILE A 136 -5.31 -20.27 -8.36
CA ILE A 136 -5.76 -18.97 -7.86
C ILE A 136 -6.43 -18.23 -9.01
N PRO A 137 -7.73 -17.89 -8.91
CA PRO A 137 -8.46 -17.16 -9.95
C PRO A 137 -7.73 -15.87 -10.37
N PHE A 138 -7.91 -15.44 -11.61
CA PHE A 138 -7.24 -14.24 -12.12
C PHE A 138 -7.56 -13.00 -11.29
N GLU A 139 -8.81 -12.88 -10.83
CA GLU A 139 -9.32 -11.77 -10.02
C GLU A 139 -8.75 -11.79 -8.60
N ALA A 140 -8.36 -12.96 -8.10
CA ALA A 140 -7.72 -13.08 -6.80
C ALA A 140 -6.30 -12.47 -6.88
N PRO A 141 -5.96 -11.55 -5.96
CA PRO A 141 -4.78 -10.72 -6.08
C PRO A 141 -3.50 -11.48 -5.73
N LEU A 142 -2.48 -11.36 -6.58
CA LEU A 142 -1.12 -11.69 -6.21
C LEU A 142 -0.41 -10.42 -5.77
N VAL A 143 0.13 -10.39 -4.54
CA VAL A 143 0.90 -9.26 -4.03
C VAL A 143 2.36 -9.64 -3.93
N MET A 144 3.26 -8.83 -4.48
CA MET A 144 4.70 -8.96 -4.29
C MET A 144 5.26 -7.69 -3.68
N VAL A 145 5.78 -7.79 -2.46
CA VAL A 145 6.43 -6.68 -1.75
C VAL A 145 7.94 -6.77 -1.89
N PHE A 146 8.58 -5.63 -2.11
CA PHE A 146 10.02 -5.48 -2.20
C PHE A 146 10.52 -4.50 -1.13
N ASP A 147 11.23 -5.00 -0.10
CA ASP A 147 11.69 -4.19 1.05
C ASP A 147 13.21 -4.18 1.19
N SER A 148 13.91 -3.09 0.94
CA SER A 148 13.46 -1.86 0.29
C SER A 148 14.27 -1.61 -0.98
N PHE A 149 13.68 -0.89 -1.93
CA PHE A 149 14.30 -0.57 -3.22
C PHE A 149 15.67 0.10 -3.05
N ALA A 150 15.79 1.00 -2.07
CA ALA A 150 17.04 1.70 -1.75
C ALA A 150 18.19 0.78 -1.33
N SER A 151 17.89 -0.43 -0.86
CA SER A 151 18.87 -1.41 -0.36
C SER A 151 19.26 -2.45 -1.42
N MET A 152 18.61 -2.43 -2.58
CA MET A 152 18.87 -3.40 -3.64
C MET A 152 20.21 -3.14 -4.32
N VAL A 153 20.90 -4.22 -4.67
CA VAL A 153 22.21 -4.16 -5.34
C VAL A 153 22.06 -4.73 -6.76
N PRO A 154 22.46 -4.01 -7.82
CA PRO A 154 22.48 -4.56 -9.18
C PRO A 154 23.48 -5.72 -9.31
N ALA A 155 23.15 -6.73 -10.12
CA ALA A 155 23.99 -7.90 -10.33
C ALA A 155 25.40 -7.54 -10.86
N ALA A 156 25.47 -6.55 -11.75
CA ALA A 156 26.73 -6.03 -12.29
C ALA A 156 27.67 -5.48 -11.20
N LYS A 157 27.13 -4.91 -10.12
CA LYS A 157 27.92 -4.41 -9.00
C LYS A 157 28.45 -5.55 -8.13
N LEU A 158 27.62 -6.55 -7.83
CA LEU A 158 28.05 -7.75 -7.07
C LEU A 158 29.19 -8.50 -7.76
N ALA A 159 29.22 -8.49 -9.09
CA ALA A 159 30.30 -9.07 -9.87
C ALA A 159 31.61 -8.25 -9.79
N ARG A 160 31.52 -6.93 -9.55
CA ARG A 160 32.66 -5.99 -9.43
C ARG A 160 33.24 -5.93 -8.02
N ASP A 161 32.40 -5.92 -6.97
CA ASP A 161 32.86 -5.88 -5.57
C ASP A 161 33.68 -7.14 -5.19
N LYS A 162 33.52 -8.25 -5.92
CA LYS A 162 34.39 -9.44 -5.79
C LYS A 162 35.81 -9.23 -6.33
N LYS A 163 36.05 -8.19 -7.13
CA LYS A 163 37.33 -7.94 -7.82
C LYS A 163 38.10 -6.75 -7.25
N GLU A 164 37.43 -5.73 -6.72
CA GLU A 164 38.08 -4.55 -6.11
C GLU A 164 37.23 -4.01 -4.95
N GLY A 165 37.89 -3.68 -3.83
CA GLY A 165 37.25 -3.03 -2.68
C GLY A 165 37.48 -1.54 -2.71
N ASP A 166 36.56 -0.75 -3.28
CA ASP A 166 36.54 0.70 -3.06
C ASP A 166 35.18 1.38 -3.30
N GLY A 167 34.84 2.34 -2.41
CA GLY A 167 33.98 3.52 -2.65
C GLY A 167 32.46 3.36 -2.75
N GLN A 168 31.76 3.28 -1.62
CA GLN A 168 30.28 3.24 -1.49
C GLN A 168 29.57 4.60 -1.69
N ASN A 169 28.34 4.52 -2.24
CA ASN A 169 27.19 5.46 -2.14
C ASN A 169 26.72 6.20 -3.42
N MET A 170 27.55 6.94 -4.18
CA MET A 170 27.03 7.71 -5.34
C MET A 170 26.94 6.88 -6.64
N LYS A 171 27.89 5.98 -6.87
CA LYS A 171 27.87 5.04 -8.02
C LYS A 171 26.77 3.99 -7.89
N ASP A 172 26.36 3.69 -6.65
CA ASP A 172 25.39 2.65 -6.32
C ASP A 172 23.97 3.05 -6.70
N ASN A 173 23.60 4.29 -6.38
CA ASN A 173 22.30 4.84 -6.74
C ASN A 173 22.14 4.99 -8.27
N LEU A 174 23.22 5.33 -8.98
CA LEU A 174 23.21 5.40 -10.44
C LEU A 174 23.09 4.02 -11.09
N ALA A 175 23.84 3.02 -10.60
CA ALA A 175 23.76 1.66 -11.10
C ALA A 175 22.37 1.06 -10.88
N LEU A 176 21.77 1.29 -9.70
CA LEU A 176 20.40 0.88 -9.41
C LEU A 176 19.39 1.59 -10.32
N ALA A 177 19.55 2.89 -10.54
CA ALA A 177 18.69 3.64 -11.46
C ALA A 177 18.77 3.12 -12.91
N MET A 178 19.96 2.75 -13.37
CA MET A 178 20.15 2.15 -14.70
C MET A 178 19.49 0.79 -14.81
N ALA A 179 19.73 -0.11 -13.85
CA ALA A 179 19.10 -1.43 -13.83
C ALA A 179 17.57 -1.31 -13.75
N ALA A 180 17.05 -0.44 -12.89
CA ALA A 180 15.61 -0.17 -12.80
C ALA A 180 15.01 0.35 -14.11
N SER A 181 15.74 1.20 -14.84
CA SER A 181 15.30 1.70 -16.14
C SER A 181 15.26 0.62 -17.22
N GLN A 182 16.08 -0.44 -17.07
CA GLN A 182 16.12 -1.59 -17.99
C GLN A 182 15.02 -2.61 -17.68
N GLU A 183 14.82 -2.93 -16.39
CA GLU A 183 13.95 -4.04 -15.98
C GLU A 183 12.48 -3.64 -15.73
N LEU A 184 12.22 -2.46 -15.16
CA LEU A 184 10.86 -2.03 -14.82
C LEU A 184 9.88 -1.90 -16.01
N PRO A 185 10.29 -1.57 -17.25
CA PRO A 185 9.37 -1.58 -18.39
C PRO A 185 8.72 -2.95 -18.62
N ALA A 186 9.54 -4.00 -18.71
CA ALA A 186 9.07 -5.38 -18.93
C ALA A 186 8.32 -5.89 -17.70
N PHE A 187 8.81 -5.60 -16.49
CA PHE A 187 8.14 -5.97 -15.25
C PHE A 187 6.76 -5.30 -15.12
N ASN A 188 6.61 -4.04 -15.51
CA ASN A 188 5.32 -3.35 -15.48
C ASN A 188 4.30 -4.00 -16.44
N GLN A 189 4.73 -4.41 -17.63
CA GLN A 189 3.90 -5.16 -18.56
C GLN A 189 3.46 -6.49 -17.95
N PHE A 190 4.40 -7.28 -17.43
CA PHE A 190 4.12 -8.54 -16.76
C PHE A 190 3.09 -8.39 -15.62
N VAL A 191 3.31 -7.41 -14.74
CA VAL A 191 2.44 -7.15 -13.58
C VAL A 191 1.02 -6.79 -14.02
N THR A 192 0.88 -6.02 -15.11
CA THR A 192 -0.41 -5.65 -15.69
C THR A 192 -1.13 -6.86 -16.28
N GLU A 193 -0.45 -7.63 -17.13
CA GLU A 193 -1.02 -8.80 -17.82
C GLU A 193 -1.41 -9.92 -16.86
N ASN A 194 -0.73 -10.04 -15.72
CA ASN A 194 -0.95 -11.11 -14.74
C ASN A 194 -1.75 -10.68 -13.50
N ASN A 195 -2.36 -9.48 -13.53
CA ASN A 195 -3.10 -8.89 -12.41
C ASN A 195 -2.36 -9.02 -11.07
N VAL A 196 -1.14 -8.51 -11.02
CA VAL A 196 -0.28 -8.52 -9.82
C VAL A 196 -0.25 -7.12 -9.22
N LEU A 197 -0.22 -7.03 -7.90
CA LEU A 197 0.13 -5.80 -7.20
C LEU A 197 1.59 -5.88 -6.72
N ALA A 198 2.48 -5.13 -7.38
CA ALA A 198 3.88 -5.04 -7.00
C ALA A 198 4.13 -3.79 -6.15
N ILE A 199 4.52 -3.97 -4.88
CA ILE A 199 4.74 -2.88 -3.92
C ILE A 199 6.23 -2.75 -3.63
N PHE A 200 6.81 -1.62 -4.05
CA PHE A 200 8.18 -1.25 -3.68
C PHE A 200 8.17 -0.36 -2.45
N LEU A 201 8.81 -0.82 -1.38
CA LEU A 201 9.07 0.01 -0.22
C LEU A 201 10.32 0.83 -0.47
N ASN A 202 10.28 2.11 -0.11
CA ASN A 202 11.40 3.03 -0.36
C ASN A 202 11.59 4.01 0.80
N GLN A 203 12.72 4.71 0.79
CA GLN A 203 13.05 5.72 1.78
C GLN A 203 12.87 7.12 1.20
N LEU A 204 12.27 8.01 2.01
CA LEU A 204 12.25 9.44 1.67
C LEU A 204 13.57 10.11 2.08
N ARG A 205 14.02 11.00 1.21
CA ARG A 205 15.13 11.93 1.40
C ARG A 205 14.68 13.34 1.02
N MET A 206 15.44 14.34 1.42
CA MET A 206 15.16 15.75 1.11
C MET A 206 16.23 16.27 0.15
N LYS A 207 15.82 16.87 -0.98
CA LYS A 207 16.74 17.52 -1.92
C LYS A 207 17.29 18.80 -1.27
N PRO A 208 18.61 18.91 -1.01
CA PRO A 208 19.18 20.14 -0.47
C PRO A 208 18.97 21.30 -1.44
N GLY A 209 18.68 22.50 -0.93
CA GLY A 209 18.61 23.72 -1.72
C GLY A 209 17.29 23.98 -2.48
N VAL A 210 16.27 23.15 -2.30
CA VAL A 210 14.91 23.42 -2.83
C VAL A 210 14.22 24.45 -1.92
N ALA A 211 14.15 25.69 -2.39
CA ALA A 211 13.47 26.79 -1.68
C ALA A 211 11.96 26.87 -1.99
N TYR A 212 11.51 26.29 -3.10
CA TYR A 212 10.11 26.30 -3.55
C TYR A 212 9.73 24.94 -4.16
N GLY A 213 8.53 24.45 -3.85
CA GLY A 213 8.04 23.12 -4.25
C GLY A 213 8.30 22.03 -3.18
N ASP A 214 7.95 20.78 -3.51
CA ASP A 214 8.16 19.64 -2.61
C ASP A 214 9.62 19.16 -2.67
N PRO A 215 10.41 19.29 -1.58
CA PRO A 215 11.80 18.84 -1.55
C PRO A 215 11.94 17.32 -1.40
N ARG A 216 10.86 16.57 -1.15
CA ARG A 216 10.91 15.12 -0.90
C ARG A 216 11.21 14.36 -2.19
N TYR A 217 12.11 13.37 -2.10
CA TYR A 217 12.40 12.44 -3.20
C TYR A 217 12.71 11.03 -2.68
N THR A 218 12.67 10.05 -3.57
CA THR A 218 12.98 8.64 -3.26
C THR A 218 14.29 8.20 -3.91
N VAL A 219 14.93 7.18 -3.33
CA VAL A 219 16.22 6.65 -3.80
C VAL A 219 15.99 5.72 -5.01
N GLY A 220 16.99 5.59 -5.89
CA GLY A 220 16.99 4.66 -7.03
C GLY A 220 16.55 5.24 -8.37
N GLY A 221 16.62 6.58 -8.53
CA GLY A 221 16.36 7.27 -9.80
C GLY A 221 14.87 7.48 -10.11
N GLU A 222 14.57 7.87 -11.35
CA GLU A 222 13.22 8.28 -11.77
C GLU A 222 12.37 7.12 -12.34
N ALA A 223 12.95 5.95 -12.59
CA ALA A 223 12.27 4.82 -13.22
C ALA A 223 11.08 4.32 -12.36
N LEU A 224 11.31 4.00 -11.08
CA LEU A 224 10.25 3.57 -10.18
C LEU A 224 9.16 4.65 -10.00
N PRO A 225 9.49 5.92 -9.72
CA PRO A 225 8.52 7.02 -9.75
C PRO A 225 7.70 7.12 -11.03
N TYR A 226 8.29 6.83 -12.19
CA TYR A 226 7.62 6.88 -13.48
C TYR A 226 6.61 5.72 -13.67
N TYR A 227 7.05 4.49 -13.40
CA TYR A 227 6.23 3.28 -13.57
C TYR A 227 5.17 3.10 -12.48
N ALA A 228 5.43 3.54 -11.25
CA ALA A 228 4.45 3.45 -10.17
C ALA A 228 3.14 4.19 -10.54
N SER A 229 2.00 3.50 -10.47
CA SER A 229 0.68 4.10 -10.70
C SER A 229 0.21 4.88 -9.47
N LEU A 230 0.57 4.39 -8.28
CA LEU A 230 0.34 5.00 -6.98
C LEU A 230 1.69 5.21 -6.29
N ARG A 231 1.90 6.41 -5.77
CA ARG A 231 3.00 6.73 -4.87
C ARG A 231 2.43 7.26 -3.57
N LEU A 232 2.65 6.52 -2.49
CA LEU A 232 2.13 6.82 -1.17
C LEU A 232 3.28 7.22 -0.25
N PHE A 233 3.27 8.46 0.20
CA PHE A 233 4.26 8.97 1.14
C PHE A 233 3.73 8.86 2.56
N LEU A 234 4.41 8.08 3.38
CA LEU A 234 4.08 7.84 4.78
C LEU A 234 4.89 8.73 5.70
N GLY A 235 4.20 9.22 6.74
CA GLY A 235 4.77 9.89 7.90
C GLY A 235 4.23 9.25 9.17
N ARG A 236 4.75 9.70 10.32
CA ARG A 236 4.26 9.23 11.61
C ARG A 236 4.21 10.34 12.64
N GLU A 237 3.29 10.18 13.57
CA GLU A 237 3.24 10.89 14.83
C GLU A 237 3.17 9.86 15.95
N MET A 238 4.05 10.01 16.95
CA MET A 238 4.15 9.04 18.04
C MET A 238 3.26 9.49 19.18
N GLU A 239 2.31 8.65 19.58
CA GLU A 239 1.52 8.88 20.78
C GLU A 239 2.24 8.27 21.99
N ARG A 240 2.36 9.07 23.04
CA ARG A 240 3.03 8.65 24.28
C ARG A 240 2.06 8.71 25.44
N ASP A 241 2.16 7.71 26.32
CA ASP A 241 1.47 7.75 27.60
C ASP A 241 1.90 9.01 28.38
N LYS A 242 0.91 9.74 28.91
CA LYS A 242 1.17 11.02 29.59
C LYS A 242 2.00 10.84 30.87
N LYS A 243 1.87 9.70 31.55
CA LYS A 243 2.51 9.35 32.83
C LYS A 243 3.83 8.61 32.63
N THR A 244 3.86 7.53 31.85
CA THR A 244 5.06 6.69 31.69
C THR A 244 6.01 7.19 30.61
N LYS A 245 5.55 8.07 29.71
CA LYS A 245 6.26 8.54 28.51
C LYS A 245 6.61 7.44 27.50
N GLU A 246 6.14 6.22 27.71
CA GLU A 246 6.27 5.11 26.77
C GLU A 246 5.42 5.38 25.53
N VAL A 247 5.91 4.92 24.37
CA VAL A 247 5.15 4.99 23.12
C VAL A 247 4.07 3.93 23.15
N ILE A 248 2.80 4.36 23.09
CA ILE A 248 1.64 3.46 23.20
C ILE A 248 0.97 3.22 21.85
N ALA A 249 1.03 4.21 20.95
CA ALA A 249 0.48 4.13 19.61
C ALA A 249 1.29 4.99 18.64
N GLN A 250 1.08 4.72 17.36
CA GLN A 250 1.65 5.48 16.27
C GLN A 250 0.54 5.84 15.28
N LYS A 251 0.27 7.13 15.15
CA LYS A 251 -0.57 7.65 14.08
C LYS A 251 0.24 7.70 12.79
N ILE A 252 -0.07 6.82 11.86
CA ILE A 252 0.55 6.79 10.54
C ILE A 252 -0.23 7.75 9.64
N LYS A 253 0.48 8.69 9.02
CA LYS A 253 -0.09 9.64 8.06
C LYS A 253 0.30 9.21 6.66
N ALA A 254 -0.61 9.32 5.71
CA ALA A 254 -0.35 9.00 4.31
C ALA A 254 -0.81 10.13 3.39
N GLU A 255 -0.03 10.36 2.35
CA GLU A 255 -0.32 11.31 1.28
C GLU A 255 -0.05 10.64 -0.08
N SER A 256 -1.05 10.63 -0.95
CA SER A 256 -0.87 10.13 -2.33
C SER A 256 -0.22 11.22 -3.19
N ILE A 257 1.09 11.15 -3.43
CA ILE A 257 1.78 12.17 -4.26
C ILE A 257 1.65 11.89 -5.76
N LYS A 258 1.19 10.69 -6.12
CA LYS A 258 0.81 10.28 -7.48
C LYS A 258 -0.28 9.23 -7.37
N ASN A 259 -1.35 9.37 -8.12
CA ASN A 259 -2.40 8.37 -8.24
C ASN A 259 -2.94 8.40 -9.68
N LYS A 260 -2.78 7.30 -10.43
CA LYS A 260 -3.29 7.16 -11.81
C LYS A 260 -4.69 6.52 -11.88
N THR A 261 -5.25 6.13 -10.74
CA THR A 261 -6.51 5.36 -10.65
C THR A 261 -7.60 6.12 -9.91
N TYR A 262 -7.23 7.16 -9.16
CA TYR A 262 -8.13 8.08 -8.49
C TYR A 262 -7.45 9.45 -8.31
N GLN A 263 -8.12 10.40 -7.65
CA GLN A 263 -7.60 11.73 -7.40
C GLN A 263 -6.26 11.68 -6.63
N PRO A 264 -5.19 12.33 -7.12
CA PRO A 264 -3.94 12.46 -6.38
C PRO A 264 -4.07 13.50 -5.25
N PHE A 265 -3.07 13.53 -4.38
CA PHE A 265 -2.90 14.47 -3.24
C PHE A 265 -3.91 14.29 -2.10
N GLN A 266 -4.65 13.19 -2.11
CA GLN A 266 -5.48 12.77 -0.98
C GLN A 266 -4.59 12.45 0.23
N LYS A 267 -5.07 12.86 1.41
CA LYS A 267 -4.40 12.66 2.69
C LYS A 267 -5.31 11.92 3.64
N THR A 268 -4.72 11.05 4.44
CA THR A 268 -5.45 10.27 5.44
C THR A 268 -4.49 9.80 6.52
N SER A 269 -5.02 9.23 7.60
CA SER A 269 -4.20 8.67 8.68
C SER A 269 -4.93 7.55 9.40
N TRP A 270 -4.17 6.63 9.99
CA TRP A 270 -4.71 5.56 10.82
C TRP A 270 -3.81 5.30 12.02
N GLU A 271 -4.39 4.67 13.02
CA GLU A 271 -3.71 4.31 14.26
C GLU A 271 -3.08 2.91 14.15
N PHE A 272 -1.83 2.81 14.59
CA PHE A 272 -1.13 1.55 14.76
C PHE A 272 -0.78 1.38 16.25
N LYS A 273 -1.21 0.27 16.85
CA LYS A 273 -0.99 0.00 18.27
C LYS A 273 -0.11 -1.24 18.45
N TRP A 274 0.78 -1.16 19.43
CA TRP A 274 1.61 -2.28 19.83
C TRP A 274 0.93 -3.06 20.95
N ARG A 275 0.97 -4.39 20.86
CA ARG A 275 0.59 -5.30 21.93
C ARG A 275 1.79 -5.54 22.84
N LYS A 276 1.51 -5.97 24.08
CA LYS A 276 2.56 -6.27 25.08
C LYS A 276 3.52 -7.39 24.64
N ASP A 277 3.07 -8.29 23.77
CA ASP A 277 3.86 -9.39 23.21
C ASP A 277 4.77 -8.97 22.03
N GLY A 278 4.80 -7.68 21.69
CA GLY A 278 5.59 -7.14 20.58
C GLY A 278 4.95 -7.32 19.20
N THR A 279 3.77 -7.93 19.11
CA THR A 279 2.94 -7.82 17.90
C THR A 279 2.28 -6.45 17.83
N GLY A 280 1.72 -6.10 16.68
CA GLY A 280 0.95 -4.86 16.54
C GLY A 280 -0.25 -5.06 15.63
N TYR A 281 -1.15 -4.10 15.65
CA TYR A 281 -2.34 -4.09 14.80
C TYR A 281 -2.68 -2.67 14.37
N ILE A 282 -3.36 -2.58 13.24
CA ILE A 282 -4.01 -1.34 12.79
C ILE A 282 -5.34 -1.25 13.52
N ASP A 283 -5.54 -0.20 14.31
CA ASP A 283 -6.79 0.03 15.03
C ASP A 283 -7.79 0.70 14.10
N VAL A 284 -8.52 -0.13 13.35
CA VAL A 284 -9.47 0.33 12.32
C VAL A 284 -10.61 1.14 12.93
N MET A 285 -11.11 0.74 14.11
CA MET A 285 -12.20 1.45 14.78
C MET A 285 -11.76 2.86 15.19
N ASP A 286 -10.60 2.97 15.85
CA ASP A 286 -10.03 4.26 16.25
C ASP A 286 -9.76 5.16 15.03
N SER A 287 -9.22 4.56 13.96
CA SER A 287 -8.93 5.24 12.71
C SER A 287 -10.18 5.79 12.04
N MET A 288 -11.28 5.04 12.02
CA MET A 288 -12.56 5.49 11.45
C MET A 288 -13.22 6.58 12.29
N ILE A 289 -13.17 6.47 13.63
CA ILE A 289 -13.66 7.54 14.52
C ILE A 289 -12.92 8.85 14.25
N ASP A 290 -11.58 8.78 14.15
CA ASP A 290 -10.75 9.95 13.83
C ASP A 290 -11.01 10.51 12.43
N HIS A 291 -11.29 9.63 11.47
CA HIS A 291 -11.60 10.01 10.08
C HIS A 291 -12.96 10.72 9.97
N ILE A 292 -14.00 10.21 10.62
CA ILE A 292 -15.33 10.85 10.69
C ILE A 292 -15.23 12.21 11.38
N GLY A 293 -14.42 12.27 12.44
CA GLY A 293 -14.12 13.49 13.16
C GLY A 293 -15.13 13.85 14.25
N ALA A 294 -14.64 14.49 15.31
CA ALA A 294 -15.43 14.78 16.52
C ALA A 294 -16.64 15.70 16.26
N GLU A 295 -16.54 16.61 15.29
CA GLU A 295 -17.63 17.52 14.91
C GLU A 295 -18.83 16.72 14.40
N HIS A 296 -18.64 15.88 13.37
CA HIS A 296 -19.70 15.08 12.80
C HIS A 296 -20.26 14.04 13.78
N LEU A 297 -19.39 13.42 14.59
CA LEU A 297 -19.84 12.53 15.66
C LEU A 297 -20.71 13.26 16.71
N THR A 298 -20.46 14.54 16.96
CA THR A 298 -21.28 15.35 17.87
C THR A 298 -22.63 15.70 17.24
N GLU A 299 -22.66 16.03 15.94
CA GLU A 299 -23.90 16.28 15.20
C GLU A 299 -24.84 15.07 15.22
N LEU A 300 -24.28 13.86 15.10
CA LEU A 300 -25.01 12.60 15.18
C LEU A 300 -25.41 12.19 16.61
N GLY A 301 -25.02 12.97 17.63
CA GLY A 301 -25.25 12.65 19.04
C GLY A 301 -24.44 11.44 19.55
N ILE A 302 -23.48 10.96 18.76
CA ILE A 302 -22.57 9.88 19.13
C ILE A 302 -21.55 10.37 20.14
N GLN A 303 -21.04 11.60 20.00
CA GLN A 303 -20.07 12.18 20.94
C GLN A 303 -20.67 13.39 21.69
N GLY A 304 -20.43 13.42 23.01
CA GLY A 304 -20.83 14.52 23.90
C GLY A 304 -19.75 14.79 24.94
N GLY A 305 -18.82 15.71 24.65
CA GLY A 305 -17.65 15.97 25.48
C GLY A 305 -16.76 14.73 25.59
N ALA A 306 -16.59 14.21 26.81
CA ALA A 306 -15.83 12.98 27.08
C ALA A 306 -16.68 11.69 26.99
N TRP A 307 -17.96 11.78 26.64
CA TRP A 307 -18.88 10.64 26.57
C TRP A 307 -19.19 10.28 25.13
N PHE A 308 -19.36 8.99 24.88
CA PHE A 308 -19.86 8.42 23.63
C PHE A 308 -21.18 7.70 23.89
N THR A 309 -22.14 7.82 22.97
CA THR A 309 -23.41 7.11 22.99
C THR A 309 -23.52 6.26 21.75
N TRP A 310 -23.65 4.95 21.92
CA TRP A 310 -23.71 3.99 20.83
C TRP A 310 -24.78 2.95 21.12
N GLN A 311 -25.74 2.77 20.20
CA GLN A 311 -26.85 1.81 20.35
C GLN A 311 -27.50 1.84 21.75
N SER A 312 -27.83 3.05 22.23
CA SER A 312 -28.41 3.32 23.57
C SER A 312 -27.51 3.06 24.78
N LYS A 313 -26.26 2.63 24.60
CA LYS A 313 -25.25 2.52 25.67
C LYS A 313 -24.41 3.80 25.74
N ARG A 314 -24.24 4.33 26.95
CA ARG A 314 -23.41 5.52 27.21
C ARG A 314 -22.08 5.09 27.82
N ILE A 315 -20.98 5.50 27.20
CA ILE A 315 -19.61 5.05 27.50
C ILE A 315 -18.72 6.26 27.73
N GLN A 316 -17.90 6.21 28.78
CA GLN A 316 -16.99 7.31 29.10
C GLN A 316 -15.62 7.08 28.47
N GLY A 317 -15.16 8.05 27.69
CA GLY A 317 -13.83 8.07 27.10
C GLY A 317 -13.70 7.26 25.81
N LYS A 318 -12.82 7.73 24.91
CA LYS A 318 -12.63 7.15 23.58
C LYS A 318 -12.07 5.72 23.63
N ALA A 319 -11.13 5.44 24.54
CA ALA A 319 -10.53 4.11 24.66
C ALA A 319 -11.56 3.01 25.00
N ALA A 320 -12.44 3.26 25.98
CA ALA A 320 -13.51 2.32 26.34
C ALA A 320 -14.57 2.21 25.23
N PHE A 321 -14.79 3.29 24.48
CA PHE A 321 -15.68 3.25 23.33
C PHE A 321 -15.13 2.38 22.21
N ILE A 322 -13.83 2.49 21.88
CA ILE A 322 -13.16 1.63 20.91
C ILE A 322 -13.20 0.16 21.34
N GLU A 323 -12.96 -0.13 22.62
CA GLU A 323 -13.07 -1.49 23.16
C GLU A 323 -14.49 -2.05 22.94
N HIS A 324 -15.52 -1.26 23.24
CA HIS A 324 -16.91 -1.66 23.00
C HIS A 324 -17.20 -1.89 21.51
N LEU A 325 -16.70 -1.04 20.61
CA LEU A 325 -16.91 -1.23 19.17
C LEU A 325 -16.28 -2.53 18.67
N ASN A 326 -15.11 -2.90 19.20
CA ASN A 326 -14.42 -4.13 18.83
C ASN A 326 -15.12 -5.42 19.33
N GLU A 327 -16.13 -5.32 20.21
CA GLU A 327 -16.91 -6.48 20.66
C GLU A 327 -17.78 -7.08 19.53
N ASP A 328 -18.17 -6.25 18.55
CA ASP A 328 -18.96 -6.67 17.40
C ASP A 328 -18.39 -6.11 16.08
N PRO A 329 -17.89 -6.96 15.18
CA PRO A 329 -17.37 -6.54 13.87
C PRO A 329 -18.36 -5.71 13.03
N ALA A 330 -19.68 -5.89 13.21
CA ALA A 330 -20.69 -5.13 12.48
C ALA A 330 -20.64 -3.62 12.78
N ASN A 331 -20.05 -3.22 13.90
CA ASN A 331 -19.85 -1.80 14.22
C ASN A 331 -18.96 -1.08 13.20
N LEU A 332 -18.02 -1.79 12.57
CA LEU A 332 -17.18 -1.21 11.53
C LEU A 332 -18.04 -0.81 10.32
N ASP A 333 -18.99 -1.66 9.94
CA ASP A 333 -19.89 -1.35 8.83
C ASP A 333 -20.74 -0.11 9.10
N ILE A 334 -21.24 0.04 10.33
CA ILE A 334 -21.98 1.24 10.73
C ILE A 334 -21.10 2.50 10.64
N LEU A 335 -19.84 2.42 11.07
CA LEU A 335 -18.90 3.56 10.96
C LEU A 335 -18.61 3.90 9.50
N ILE A 336 -18.47 2.91 8.63
CA ILE A 336 -18.28 3.15 7.20
C ILE A 336 -19.53 3.80 6.60
N ASP A 337 -20.73 3.34 6.94
CA ASP A 337 -21.99 3.91 6.44
C ASP A 337 -22.13 5.39 6.86
N ILE A 338 -21.73 5.72 8.10
CA ILE A 338 -21.66 7.12 8.57
C ILE A 338 -20.67 7.93 7.72
N ALA A 339 -19.47 7.42 7.49
CA ALA A 339 -18.45 8.12 6.70
C ALA A 339 -18.87 8.31 5.22
N GLU A 340 -19.56 7.32 4.63
CA GLU A 340 -20.12 7.41 3.28
C GLU A 340 -21.22 8.48 3.20
N ALA A 341 -22.11 8.55 4.21
CA ALA A 341 -23.14 9.58 4.28
C ALA A 341 -22.54 10.99 4.43
N GLN A 342 -21.48 11.13 5.24
CA GLN A 342 -20.75 12.39 5.41
C GLN A 342 -20.11 12.86 4.10
N ASP A 343 -19.46 11.96 3.37
CA ASP A 343 -18.83 12.27 2.07
C ASP A 343 -19.86 12.68 1.00
N ALA A 344 -21.06 12.09 1.02
CA ALA A 344 -22.12 12.41 0.07
C ALA A 344 -22.77 13.78 0.33
N ALA A 345 -22.62 14.34 1.53
CA ALA A 345 -23.16 15.64 1.92
C ALA A 345 -22.21 16.83 1.67
N ALA A 346 -20.93 16.57 1.39
CA ALA A 346 -19.87 17.56 1.20
C ALA A 346 -19.74 18.06 -0.25
#